data_AF-A0A7W2L750-F1
#
_entry.id   AF-A0A7W2L750-F1
#
_cell.length_a   1.000
_cell.length_b   1.000
_cell.length_c   1.000
_cell.angle_alpha   90.00
_cell.angle_beta   90.00
_cell.angle_gamma   90.00
#
_symmetry.space_group_name_H-M   'P 1'
#
loop_
_entity.id
_entity.type
_entity.pdbx_description
1 polymer ?
#
loop_
_entity_poly.entity_id
_entity_poly.type
_entity_poly.pdbx_seq_one_letter_code
_entity_poly.pdbx_strand_id
1 'polypeptide(L)'
;GLVVALALIPEAIAFSIIAGVDPKVGLYASFCICAVIAFVGGRPGMISAATGAMALLMVTLVKEHGLQYLLAATLLCGVLQILAGYLKLGSLMRFVSRSVVTGFVNALAILIFMAQLPELTNVTWHVYAMTAAGLGIIYLFPYVPKIGKVIPSPLVCILTLTAIAIYLGLDIRTVGDMGQLPDTLPIFLWP
;
A
#
# COMPACT_ATOMS: atom_id res chain seq x y z
N GLY A 1 -10.30 12.06 -7.48
CA GLY A 1 -9.79 12.49 -6.16
C GLY A 1 -10.32 11.59 -5.06
N LEU A 2 -11.51 11.89 -4.54
CA LEU A 2 -12.08 11.24 -3.35
C LEU A 2 -12.14 9.70 -3.40
N VAL A 3 -12.65 9.12 -4.48
CA VAL A 3 -12.73 7.65 -4.63
C VAL A 3 -11.35 6.99 -4.50
N VAL A 4 -10.32 7.58 -5.12
CA VAL A 4 -8.98 7.01 -5.11
C VAL A 4 -8.30 7.25 -3.77
N ALA A 5 -8.50 8.42 -3.15
CA ALA A 5 -8.00 8.68 -1.80
C ALA A 5 -8.52 7.65 -0.78
N LEU A 6 -9.81 7.29 -0.85
CA LEU A 6 -10.40 6.25 -0.01
C LEU A 6 -9.81 4.85 -0.30
N ALA A 7 -9.47 4.57 -1.56
CA ALA A 7 -8.81 3.32 -1.94
C ALA A 7 -7.34 3.26 -1.51
N LEU A 8 -6.64 4.40 -1.46
CA LEU A 8 -5.21 4.48 -1.12
C LEU A 8 -4.94 4.26 0.38
N ILE A 9 -5.87 4.61 1.27
CA ILE A 9 -5.64 4.51 2.72
C ILE A 9 -5.33 3.06 3.13
N PRO A 10 -6.17 2.06 2.80
CA PRO A 10 -5.87 0.67 3.13
C PRO A 10 -4.60 0.15 2.43
N GLU A 11 -4.36 0.54 1.18
CA GLU A 11 -3.17 0.13 0.43
C GLU A 11 -1.87 0.62 1.10
N ALA A 12 -1.81 1.90 1.47
CA ALA A 12 -0.64 2.49 2.11
C ALA A 12 -0.36 1.85 3.49
N ILE A 13 -1.41 1.56 4.24
CA ILE A 13 -1.32 0.84 5.53
C ILE A 13 -0.76 -0.57 5.29
N ALA A 14 -1.36 -1.34 4.39
CA ALA A 14 -0.95 -2.72 4.10
C ALA A 14 0.50 -2.79 3.61
N PHE A 15 0.91 -1.90 2.70
CA PHE A 15 2.29 -1.87 2.20
C PHE A 15 3.31 -1.44 3.25
N SER A 16 2.94 -0.60 4.21
CA SER A 16 3.82 -0.26 5.34
C SER A 16 4.07 -1.48 6.22
N ILE A 17 3.01 -2.23 6.54
CA ILE A 17 3.09 -3.46 7.33
C ILE A 17 3.95 -4.50 6.62
N ILE A 18 3.79 -4.65 5.30
CA ILE A 18 4.63 -5.53 4.48
C ILE A 18 6.11 -5.09 4.53
N ALA A 19 6.38 -3.79 4.47
CA ALA A 19 7.72 -3.23 4.57
C ALA A 19 8.31 -3.29 6.01
N GLY A 20 7.54 -3.73 7.00
CA GLY A 20 7.97 -3.80 8.39
C GLY A 20 8.11 -2.43 9.07
N VAL A 21 7.34 -1.44 8.63
CA VAL A 21 7.33 -0.08 9.20
C VAL A 21 5.93 0.31 9.65
N ASP A 22 5.84 1.32 10.52
CA ASP A 22 4.56 1.86 10.98
C ASP A 22 3.67 2.30 9.80
N PRO A 23 2.35 2.03 9.83
CA PRO A 23 1.38 2.52 8.85
C PRO A 23 1.45 4.02 8.57
N LYS A 24 1.83 4.80 9.59
CA LYS A 24 2.12 6.24 9.51
C LYS A 24 3.10 6.58 8.39
N VAL A 25 4.14 5.77 8.16
CA VAL A 25 5.16 6.00 7.13
C VAL A 25 4.56 5.97 5.73
N GLY A 26 3.78 4.94 5.38
CA GLY A 26 3.17 4.84 4.05
C GLY A 26 2.08 5.87 3.80
N LEU A 27 1.30 6.23 4.83
CA LEU A 27 0.29 7.28 4.74
C LEU A 27 0.92 8.66 4.51
N TYR A 28 1.99 8.98 5.24
CA TYR A 28 2.77 10.20 5.01
C TYR A 28 3.45 10.20 3.65
N ALA A 29 4.05 9.09 3.24
CA ALA A 29 4.65 8.98 1.91
C ALA A 29 3.61 9.22 0.81
N SER A 30 2.42 8.60 0.91
CA SER A 30 1.34 8.77 -0.07
C SER A 30 0.85 10.22 -0.13
N PHE A 31 0.65 10.86 1.02
CA PHE A 31 0.28 12.28 1.09
C PHE A 31 1.35 13.18 0.46
N CYS A 32 2.62 13.06 0.89
CA CYS A 32 3.71 13.90 0.43
C CYS A 32 3.95 13.75 -1.08
N ILE A 33 3.97 12.51 -1.60
CA ILE A 33 4.16 12.25 -3.03
C ILE A 33 2.99 12.80 -3.84
N CYS A 34 1.74 12.57 -3.42
CA CYS A 34 0.57 13.11 -4.10
C CYS A 34 0.59 14.65 -4.12
N ALA A 35 0.91 15.29 -3.00
CA ALA A 35 0.99 16.74 -2.90
C ALA A 35 2.07 17.30 -3.84
N VAL A 36 3.28 16.74 -3.83
CA VAL A 36 4.38 17.19 -4.69
C VAL A 36 4.04 16.98 -6.17
N ILE A 37 3.63 15.76 -6.57
CA ILE A 37 3.35 15.41 -7.96
C ILE A 37 2.13 16.16 -8.52
N ALA A 38 1.20 16.61 -7.69
CA ALA A 38 0.11 17.48 -8.14
C ALA A 38 0.61 18.80 -8.76
N PHE A 39 1.78 19.31 -8.30
CA PHE A 39 2.38 20.53 -8.84
C PHE A 39 3.45 20.26 -9.91
N VAL A 40 4.30 19.25 -9.70
CA VAL A 40 5.48 19.01 -10.57
C VAL A 40 5.33 17.82 -11.53
N GLY A 41 4.22 17.09 -11.46
CA GLY A 41 3.99 15.90 -12.26
C GLY A 41 3.83 16.18 -13.76
N GLY A 42 4.43 15.34 -14.61
CA GLY A 42 4.38 15.51 -16.07
C GLY A 42 3.09 15.00 -16.73
N ARG A 43 2.25 14.23 -16.03
CA ARG A 43 1.01 13.66 -16.59
C ARG A 43 -0.19 13.91 -15.67
N PRO A 44 -1.06 14.87 -16.01
CA PRO A 44 -2.26 15.16 -15.23
C PRO A 44 -3.17 13.92 -15.08
N GLY A 45 -3.70 13.73 -13.87
CA GLY A 45 -4.60 12.61 -13.54
C GLY A 45 -3.89 11.30 -13.16
N MET A 46 -2.57 11.21 -13.27
CA MET A 46 -1.79 10.08 -12.74
C MET A 46 -1.59 10.24 -11.24
N ILE A 47 -1.87 9.18 -10.48
CA ILE A 47 -1.74 9.16 -9.02
C ILE A 47 -0.42 8.50 -8.66
N SER A 48 0.34 9.11 -7.76
CA SER A 48 1.62 8.61 -7.26
C SER A 48 1.57 8.54 -5.74
N ALA A 49 1.75 7.33 -5.21
CA ALA A 49 1.63 7.02 -3.78
C ALA A 49 2.49 5.81 -3.41
N ALA A 50 2.36 5.31 -2.17
CA ALA A 50 3.02 4.07 -1.77
C ALA A 50 2.48 2.87 -2.57
N THR A 51 3.38 2.01 -3.04
CA THR A 51 3.02 0.79 -3.80
C THR A 51 3.78 -0.41 -3.27
N GLY A 52 3.21 -1.61 -3.44
CA GLY A 52 3.87 -2.87 -3.07
C GLY A 52 5.21 -3.09 -3.75
N ALA A 53 5.37 -2.56 -4.98
CA ALA A 53 6.62 -2.64 -5.73
C ALA A 53 7.80 -1.97 -5.00
N MET A 54 7.55 -0.81 -4.39
CA MET A 54 8.56 -0.12 -3.60
C MET A 54 8.69 -0.73 -2.20
N ALA A 55 7.57 -1.08 -1.55
CA ALA A 55 7.57 -1.63 -0.20
C ALA A 55 8.37 -2.94 -0.09
N LEU A 56 8.18 -3.87 -1.03
CA LEU A 56 8.86 -5.16 -1.03
C LEU A 56 10.38 -5.05 -1.18
N LEU A 57 10.87 -4.00 -1.85
CA LEU A 57 12.31 -3.75 -1.99
C LEU A 57 12.93 -3.19 -0.70
N MET A 58 12.12 -2.60 0.18
CA MET A 58 12.59 -1.97 1.42
C MET A 58 12.57 -2.92 2.62
N VAL A 59 11.91 -4.08 2.53
CA VAL A 59 11.76 -5.04 3.64
C VAL A 59 13.11 -5.41 4.26
N THR A 60 14.08 -5.81 3.43
CA THR A 60 15.40 -6.22 3.91
C THR A 60 16.20 -5.04 4.45
N LEU A 61 16.13 -3.89 3.77
CA LEU A 61 16.80 -2.66 4.20
C LEU A 61 16.33 -2.23 5.59
N VAL A 62 15.02 -2.18 5.82
CA VAL A 62 14.43 -1.82 7.12
C VAL A 62 14.79 -2.85 8.18
N LYS A 63 14.70 -4.14 7.85
CA LYS A 63 15.01 -5.22 8.79
C LYS A 63 16.46 -5.19 9.25
N GLU A 64 17.40 -4.88 8.36
CA GLU A 64 18.84 -4.92 8.64
C GLU A 64 19.39 -3.59 9.15
N HIS A 65 18.84 -2.45 8.71
CA HIS A 65 19.42 -1.12 8.94
C HIS A 65 18.46 -0.11 9.58
N GLY A 66 17.16 -0.43 9.69
CA GLY A 66 16.15 0.41 10.32
C GLY A 66 15.53 1.47 9.41
N LEU A 67 14.60 2.24 9.99
CA LEU A 67 13.79 3.23 9.28
C LEU A 67 14.62 4.39 8.71
N GLN A 68 15.68 4.84 9.40
CA GLN A 68 16.50 5.96 8.93
C GLN A 68 17.15 5.67 7.57
N TYR A 69 17.57 4.42 7.34
CA TYR A 69 18.15 4.01 6.06
C TYR A 69 17.12 3.95 4.94
N LEU A 70 15.86 3.62 5.24
CA LEU A 70 14.77 3.77 4.27
C LEU A 70 14.60 5.24 3.87
N LEU A 71 14.63 6.17 4.83
CA LEU A 71 14.54 7.61 4.54
C LEU A 71 15.73 8.10 3.70
N ALA A 72 16.95 7.69 4.05
CA ALA A 72 18.15 8.01 3.28
C ALA A 72 18.08 7.44 1.84
N ALA A 73 17.67 6.18 1.69
CA ALA A 73 17.54 5.53 0.39
C ALA A 73 16.44 6.16 -0.48
N THR A 74 15.32 6.60 0.12
CA THR A 74 14.24 7.27 -0.61
C THR A 74 14.65 8.66 -1.08
N LEU A 75 15.39 9.43 -0.28
CA LEU A 75 16.00 10.70 -0.72
C LEU A 75 16.99 10.48 -1.86
N LEU A 76 17.89 9.51 -1.72
CA LEU A 76 18.83 9.15 -2.78
C LEU A 76 18.09 8.72 -4.06
N CYS A 77 17.03 7.92 -3.94
CA CYS A 77 16.19 7.53 -5.07
C CYS A 77 15.58 8.75 -5.77
N GLY A 78 15.05 9.71 -5.02
CA GLY A 78 14.52 10.96 -5.57
C GLY A 78 15.58 11.77 -6.33
N VAL A 79 16.79 11.89 -5.77
CA VAL A 79 17.93 12.55 -6.44
C VAL A 79 18.27 11.84 -7.76
N LEU A 80 18.38 10.52 -7.74
CA LEU A 80 18.65 9.72 -8.94
C LEU A 80 17.55 9.85 -9.99
N GLN A 81 16.27 9.92 -9.58
CA GLN A 81 15.14 10.14 -10.49
C GLN A 81 15.18 11.52 -11.14
N ILE A 82 15.51 12.58 -10.38
CA ILE A 82 15.68 13.94 -10.91
C ILE A 82 16.83 13.99 -11.92
N LEU A 83 17.98 13.38 -11.60
CA LEU A 83 19.13 13.28 -12.51
C LEU A 83 18.77 12.52 -13.79
N ALA A 84 18.09 11.39 -13.68
CA ALA A 84 17.63 10.61 -14.83
C ALA A 84 16.63 11.40 -15.70
N GLY A 85 15.75 12.18 -15.08
CA GLY A 85 14.84 13.10 -15.76
C GLY A 85 15.57 14.22 -16.51
N TYR A 86 16.56 14.85 -15.86
CA TYR A 86 17.41 15.88 -16.46
C TYR A 86 18.19 15.36 -17.66
N LEU A 87 18.75 14.15 -17.56
CA LEU A 87 19.44 13.44 -18.64
C LEU A 87 18.50 12.85 -19.70
N LYS A 88 17.17 13.04 -19.57
CA LYS A 88 16.13 12.53 -20.47
C LYS A 88 16.19 11.01 -20.70
N LEU A 89 16.56 10.25 -19.67
CA LEU A 89 16.74 8.80 -19.77
C LEU A 89 15.42 8.02 -19.89
N GLY A 90 14.26 8.69 -19.85
CA GLY A 90 12.95 8.07 -19.98
C GLY A 90 12.78 7.26 -21.27
N SER A 91 13.42 7.67 -22.38
CA SER A 91 13.37 6.89 -23.63
C SER A 91 14.13 5.57 -23.55
N LEU A 92 15.06 5.39 -22.60
CA LEU A 92 15.78 4.14 -22.42
C LEU A 92 14.92 3.05 -21.78
N MET A 93 13.81 3.42 -21.12
CA MET A 93 12.87 2.43 -20.56
C MET A 93 12.30 1.47 -21.60
N ARG A 94 12.31 1.84 -22.89
CA ARG A 94 11.91 0.94 -23.99
C ARG A 94 12.84 -0.26 -24.20
N PHE A 95 14.07 -0.20 -23.67
CA PHE A 95 15.04 -1.29 -23.75
C PHE A 95 14.88 -2.31 -22.62
N VAL A 96 14.08 -2.02 -21.60
CA VAL A 96 13.74 -2.99 -20.57
C VAL A 96 12.89 -4.09 -21.20
N SER A 97 13.36 -5.33 -21.15
CA SER A 97 12.67 -6.43 -21.80
C SER A 97 11.31 -6.71 -21.14
N ARG A 98 10.30 -7.07 -21.94
CA ARG A 98 8.98 -7.44 -21.41
C ARG A 98 9.08 -8.63 -20.45
N SER A 99 9.99 -9.57 -20.72
CA SER A 99 10.21 -10.74 -19.86
C SER A 99 10.66 -10.34 -18.45
N VAL A 100 11.50 -9.32 -18.31
CA VAL A 100 11.91 -8.79 -16.99
C VAL A 100 10.72 -8.15 -16.27
N VAL A 101 9.94 -7.32 -16.98
CA VAL A 101 8.75 -6.67 -16.38
C VAL A 101 7.71 -7.70 -15.94
N THR A 102 7.40 -8.69 -16.79
CA THR A 102 6.44 -9.75 -16.45
C THR A 102 6.95 -10.61 -15.30
N GLY A 103 8.24 -10.97 -15.31
CA GLY A 103 8.86 -11.71 -14.21
C GLY A 103 8.79 -10.94 -12.88
N PHE A 104 9.09 -9.64 -12.91
CA PHE A 104 8.98 -8.76 -11.75
C PHE A 104 7.55 -8.68 -11.22
N VAL A 105 6.55 -8.47 -12.09
CA VAL A 105 5.14 -8.37 -11.68
C VAL A 105 4.64 -9.70 -11.10
N ASN A 106 5.00 -10.84 -11.68
CA ASN A 106 4.63 -12.16 -11.13
C ASN A 106 5.28 -12.42 -9.78
N ALA A 107 6.58 -12.11 -9.64
CA ALA A 107 7.28 -12.23 -8.36
C ALA A 107 6.64 -11.33 -7.30
N LEU A 108 6.31 -10.08 -7.65
CA LEU A 108 5.62 -9.15 -6.77
C LEU A 108 4.27 -9.70 -6.31
N ALA A 109 3.45 -10.25 -7.21
CA ALA A 109 2.16 -10.82 -6.85
C ALA A 109 2.30 -12.01 -5.88
N ILE A 110 3.26 -12.90 -6.14
CA ILE A 110 3.55 -14.04 -5.27
C ILE A 110 4.05 -13.55 -3.90
N LEU A 111 4.94 -12.56 -3.87
CA LEU A 111 5.47 -12.00 -2.63
C LEU A 111 4.38 -11.32 -1.79
N ILE A 112 3.47 -10.56 -2.42
CA ILE A 112 2.32 -9.99 -1.70
C ILE A 112 1.46 -11.09 -1.10
N PHE A 113 1.16 -12.15 -1.87
CA PHE A 113 0.39 -13.29 -1.37
C PHE A 113 1.08 -14.00 -0.20
N MET A 114 2.38 -14.28 -0.33
CA MET A 114 3.20 -14.87 0.73
C MET A 114 3.24 -13.99 1.98
N ALA A 115 3.27 -12.67 1.83
CA ALA A 115 3.24 -11.72 2.94
C ALA A 115 1.91 -11.74 3.72
N GLN A 116 0.82 -12.28 3.14
CA GLN A 116 -0.45 -12.46 3.85
C GLN A 116 -0.52 -13.77 4.65
N LEU A 117 0.32 -14.77 4.33
CA LEU A 117 0.27 -16.08 5.00
C LEU A 117 0.45 -16.01 6.52
N PRO A 118 1.39 -15.22 7.08
CA PRO A 118 1.54 -15.09 8.53
C PRO A 118 0.26 -14.63 9.24
N GLU A 119 -0.56 -13.81 8.59
CA GLU A 119 -1.83 -13.32 9.13
C GLU A 119 -2.96 -14.37 9.09
N LEU A 120 -2.74 -15.51 8.43
CA LEU A 120 -3.67 -16.62 8.30
C LEU A 120 -3.14 -17.92 8.94
N THR A 121 -2.00 -17.89 9.61
CA THR A 121 -1.40 -19.06 10.27
C THR A 121 -1.53 -18.98 11.79
N ASN A 122 -1.94 -20.07 12.43
CA ASN A 122 -2.13 -20.16 13.89
C ASN A 122 -3.08 -19.09 14.46
N VAL A 123 -4.14 -18.78 13.71
CA VAL A 123 -5.14 -17.78 14.08
C VAL A 123 -6.47 -18.42 14.47
N THR A 124 -7.35 -17.64 15.11
CA THR A 124 -8.69 -18.10 15.47
C THR A 124 -9.57 -18.30 14.24
N TRP A 125 -10.61 -19.14 14.36
CA TRP A 125 -11.54 -19.39 13.26
C TRP A 125 -12.24 -18.12 12.76
N HIS A 126 -12.39 -17.11 13.62
CA HIS A 126 -12.94 -15.80 13.27
C HIS A 126 -12.15 -15.14 12.13
N VAL A 127 -10.82 -15.26 12.13
CA VAL A 127 -9.98 -14.70 11.06
C VAL A 127 -10.27 -15.36 9.72
N TYR A 128 -10.41 -16.70 9.69
CA TYR A 128 -10.79 -17.42 8.47
C TYR A 128 -12.19 -17.03 7.99
N ALA A 129 -13.16 -16.95 8.91
CA ALA A 129 -14.53 -16.56 8.59
C ALA A 129 -14.60 -15.12 8.03
N MET A 130 -13.89 -14.19 8.66
CA MET A 130 -13.81 -12.80 8.21
C MET A 130 -13.10 -12.66 6.87
N THR A 131 -12.03 -13.43 6.64
CA THR A 131 -11.32 -13.44 5.35
C THR A 131 -12.22 -13.98 4.24
N ALA A 132 -12.90 -15.11 4.47
CA ALA A 132 -13.84 -15.68 3.52
C ALA A 132 -15.01 -14.74 3.23
N ALA A 133 -15.57 -14.10 4.27
CA ALA A 133 -16.62 -13.10 4.12
C ALA A 133 -16.12 -11.86 3.34
N GLY A 134 -14.91 -11.39 3.62
CA GLY A 134 -14.30 -10.26 2.92
C GLY A 134 -14.09 -10.53 1.43
N LEU A 135 -13.56 -11.71 1.09
CA LEU A 135 -13.47 -12.17 -0.31
C LEU A 135 -14.85 -12.26 -0.95
N GLY A 136 -15.83 -12.80 -0.22
CA GLY A 136 -17.23 -12.84 -0.65
C GLY A 136 -17.78 -11.45 -0.97
N ILE A 137 -17.58 -10.47 -0.10
CA ILE A 137 -18.00 -9.07 -0.34
C ILE A 137 -17.26 -8.51 -1.56
N ILE A 138 -15.95 -8.67 -1.65
CA ILE A 138 -15.15 -8.09 -2.74
C ILE A 138 -15.61 -8.62 -4.11
N TYR A 139 -15.86 -9.92 -4.24
CA TYR A 139 -16.25 -10.55 -5.50
C TYR A 139 -17.74 -10.46 -5.80
N LEU A 140 -18.62 -10.56 -4.79
CA LEU A 140 -20.06 -10.64 -5.01
C LEU A 140 -20.77 -9.29 -4.96
N PHE A 141 -20.29 -8.34 -4.15
CA PHE A 141 -20.92 -7.02 -4.02
C PHE A 141 -21.06 -6.24 -5.33
N PRO A 142 -20.10 -6.27 -6.28
CA PRO A 142 -20.24 -5.59 -7.57
C PRO A 142 -21.44 -6.06 -8.40
N TYR A 143 -21.98 -7.26 -8.14
CA TYR A 143 -23.17 -7.79 -8.82
C TYR A 143 -24.49 -7.27 -8.23
N VAL A 144 -24.46 -6.59 -7.08
CA VAL A 144 -25.66 -5.99 -6.48
C VAL A 144 -26.19 -4.87 -7.41
N PRO A 145 -27.43 -4.98 -7.91
CA PRO A 145 -27.96 -4.02 -8.87
C PRO A 145 -27.91 -2.58 -8.34
N LYS A 146 -27.51 -1.64 -9.21
CA LYS A 146 -27.42 -0.19 -8.95
C LYS A 146 -26.34 0.23 -7.95
N ILE A 147 -26.29 -0.37 -6.76
CA ILE A 147 -25.39 0.06 -5.66
C ILE A 147 -23.96 -0.46 -5.89
N GLY A 148 -23.80 -1.72 -6.33
CA GLY A 148 -22.50 -2.35 -6.55
C GLY A 148 -21.64 -1.68 -7.62
N LYS A 149 -22.23 -0.83 -8.46
CA LYS A 149 -21.54 -0.07 -9.51
C LYS A 149 -21.03 1.31 -9.06
N VAL A 150 -21.51 1.81 -7.91
CA VAL A 150 -21.21 3.16 -7.43
C VAL A 150 -20.17 3.12 -6.32
N ILE A 151 -20.27 2.14 -5.43
CA ILE A 151 -19.41 2.04 -4.24
C ILE A 151 -18.34 0.97 -4.47
N PRO A 152 -17.05 1.28 -4.29
CA PRO A 152 -15.98 0.29 -4.37
C PRO A 152 -16.21 -0.86 -3.38
N SER A 153 -16.23 -2.10 -3.86
CA SER A 153 -16.41 -3.28 -2.99
C SER A 153 -15.35 -3.41 -1.89
N PRO A 154 -14.06 -3.00 -2.06
CA PRO A 154 -13.10 -3.01 -0.95
C PRO A 154 -13.48 -2.06 0.19
N LEU A 155 -14.09 -0.91 -0.12
CA LEU A 155 -14.54 0.03 0.90
C LEU A 155 -15.69 -0.56 1.71
N VAL A 156 -16.65 -1.19 1.02
CA VAL A 156 -17.78 -1.89 1.67
C VAL A 156 -17.28 -3.04 2.54
N CYS A 157 -16.32 -3.82 2.03
CA CYS A 157 -15.67 -4.90 2.78
C CYS A 157 -15.10 -4.39 4.10
N ILE A 158 -14.23 -3.37 4.05
CA ILE A 158 -13.57 -2.83 5.25
C ILE A 158 -14.59 -2.29 6.23
N LEU A 159 -15.52 -1.42 5.80
CA LEU A 159 -16.51 -0.83 6.70
C LEU A 159 -17.40 -1.90 7.36
N THR A 160 -17.85 -2.88 6.59
CA THR A 160 -18.75 -3.94 7.08
C THR A 160 -18.01 -4.85 8.05
N LEU A 161 -16.82 -5.32 7.71
CA LEU A 161 -16.04 -6.22 8.55
C LEU A 161 -15.56 -5.54 9.83
N THR A 162 -15.14 -4.28 9.76
CA THR A 162 -14.80 -3.50 10.96
C THR A 162 -16.00 -3.33 11.87
N ALA A 163 -17.19 -3.00 11.34
CA ALA A 163 -18.40 -2.88 12.15
C ALA A 163 -18.78 -4.19 12.83
N ILE A 164 -18.69 -5.32 12.11
CA ILE A 164 -18.95 -6.66 12.67
C ILE A 164 -17.94 -7.00 13.78
N ALA A 165 -16.66 -6.77 13.55
CA ALA A 165 -15.61 -7.07 14.51
C ALA A 165 -15.81 -6.29 15.82
N ILE A 166 -16.14 -4.99 15.73
CA ILE A 166 -16.41 -4.14 16.90
C ILE A 166 -17.69 -4.58 17.61
N TYR A 167 -18.79 -4.80 16.87
CA TYR A 167 -20.08 -5.15 17.45
C TYR A 167 -20.07 -6.49 18.18
N LEU A 168 -19.38 -7.49 17.62
CA LEU A 168 -19.25 -8.82 18.21
C LEU A 168 -18.09 -8.92 19.21
N GLY A 169 -17.27 -7.88 19.36
CA GLY A 169 -16.10 -7.88 20.23
C GLY A 169 -15.09 -8.97 19.87
N LEU A 170 -14.85 -9.18 18.57
CA LEU A 170 -13.97 -10.25 18.11
C LEU A 170 -12.52 -9.98 18.51
N ASP A 171 -11.91 -10.94 19.20
CA ASP A 171 -10.49 -10.91 19.56
C ASP A 171 -9.64 -11.36 18.36
N ILE A 172 -9.36 -10.40 17.47
CA ILE A 172 -8.52 -10.56 16.27
C ILE A 172 -7.51 -9.43 16.21
N ARG A 173 -6.34 -9.68 15.58
CA ARG A 173 -5.33 -8.65 15.37
C ARG A 173 -5.92 -7.51 14.54
N THR A 174 -5.70 -6.29 15.01
CA THR A 174 -6.13 -5.05 14.36
C THR A 174 -4.95 -4.31 13.75
N VAL A 175 -5.22 -3.35 12.87
CA VAL A 175 -4.19 -2.49 12.27
C VAL A 175 -3.40 -1.71 13.33
N GLY A 176 -4.04 -1.35 14.45
CA GLY A 176 -3.37 -0.64 15.55
C GLY A 176 -2.31 -1.48 16.26
N ASP A 177 -2.43 -2.80 16.21
CA ASP A 177 -1.45 -3.73 16.80
C ASP A 177 -0.19 -3.89 15.92
N MET A 178 -0.25 -3.41 14.67
CA MET A 178 0.83 -3.54 13.68
C MET A 178 1.75 -2.33 13.61
N GLY A 179 1.39 -1.24 14.26
CA GLY A 179 2.15 -0.01 14.29
C GLY A 179 1.29 1.22 14.47
N GLN A 180 1.95 2.37 14.58
CA GLN A 180 1.27 3.63 14.86
C GLN A 180 0.60 4.21 13.60
N LEU A 181 -0.60 4.74 13.79
CA LEU A 181 -1.30 5.55 12.79
C LEU A 181 -0.90 7.04 12.94
N PRO A 182 -1.01 7.84 11.86
CA PRO A 182 -0.70 9.27 11.92
C PRO A 182 -1.70 10.01 12.83
N ASP A 183 -1.17 10.75 13.78
CA ASP A 183 -1.86 11.61 14.76
C ASP A 183 -1.59 13.11 14.54
N THR A 184 -0.61 13.41 13.69
CA THR A 184 -0.06 14.73 13.41
C THR A 184 0.17 14.89 11.90
N LEU A 185 0.45 16.11 11.44
CA LEU A 185 0.99 16.30 10.08
C LEU A 185 2.41 15.70 9.98
N PRO A 186 2.88 15.36 8.76
CA PRO A 186 4.25 14.89 8.58
C PRO A 186 5.24 15.93 9.12
N ILE A 187 6.04 15.53 10.11
CA ILE A 187 7.11 16.35 10.66
C ILE A 187 8.35 16.10 9.81
N PHE A 188 9.12 17.14 9.53
CA PHE A 188 10.37 17.01 8.80
C PHE A 188 11.38 16.22 9.64
N LEU A 189 11.72 15.03 9.17
CA LEU A 189 12.75 14.17 9.76
C LEU A 189 13.98 14.22 8.86
N TRP A 190 15.10 14.67 9.41
CA TRP A 190 16.39 14.58 8.73
C TRP A 190 16.97 13.17 8.96
N PRO A 191 17.39 12.45 7.91
CA PRO A 191 18.00 11.13 8.04
C PRO A 191 19.33 11.14 8.80
#